data_AF-A0A7W4DGT3-F1
#
_entry.id   AF-A0A7W4DGT3-F1
#
_cell.length_a   1.000
_cell.length_b   1.000
_cell.length_c   1.000
_cell.angle_alpha   90.00
_cell.angle_beta   90.00
_cell.angle_gamma   90.00
#
_symmetry.space_group_name_H-M   'P 1'
#
loop_
_entity.id
_entity.type
_entity.pdbx_description
1 polymer ?
#
loop_
_entity_poly.entity_id
_entity_poly.type
_entity_poly.pdbx_seq_one_letter_code
_entity_poly.pdbx_strand_id
1 'polypeptide(L)' 'MTKMLVTGGAGFIGSNFVHYTVKHKPEYDITVIDKLTYAGNRAN' A
#
# COMPACT_ATOMS: atom_id res chain seq x y z
N MET A 1 15.42 0.61 -9.39
CA MET A 1 14.17 0.52 -8.60
C MET A 1 13.02 0.92 -9.50
N THR A 2 11.96 0.11 -9.52
CA THR A 2 10.76 0.40 -10.31
C THR A 2 9.76 1.12 -9.40
N LYS A 3 9.21 2.26 -9.85
CA LYS A 3 8.23 3.01 -9.05
C LYS A 3 6.85 2.38 -9.17
N MET A 4 6.16 2.24 -8.05
CA MET A 4 4.79 1.71 -7.99
C MET A 4 3.89 2.65 -7.19
N LEU A 5 2.74 2.99 -7.76
CA LEU A 5 1.69 3.75 -7.10
C LEU A 5 0.56 2.81 -6.67
N VAL A 6 0.23 2.79 -5.40
CA VAL A 6 -0.88 2.01 -4.85
C VAL A 6 -1.96 2.96 -4.34
N THR A 7 -3.15 2.87 -4.94
CA THR A 7 -4.33 3.62 -4.49
C THR A 7 -5.15 2.79 -3.52
N GLY A 8 -5.66 3.38 -2.44
CA GLY A 8 -6.48 2.65 -1.45
C GLY A 8 -5.66 1.73 -0.54
N GLY A 9 -4.36 2.03 -0.36
CA GLY A 9 -3.43 1.19 0.40
C GLY A 9 -3.65 1.16 1.91
N ALA A 10 -4.54 1.98 2.47
CA ALA A 10 -4.94 1.91 3.89
C ALA A 10 -6.18 1.02 4.10
N GLY A 11 -6.81 0.54 3.03
CA GLY A 11 -7.90 -0.46 3.09
C GLY A 11 -7.39 -1.88 3.30
N PHE A 12 -8.30 -2.84 3.52
CA PHE A 12 -7.96 -4.22 3.89
C PHE A 12 -7.00 -4.93 2.90
N ILE A 13 -7.35 -4.98 1.62
CA ILE A 13 -6.51 -5.64 0.60
C ILE A 13 -5.28 -4.78 0.29
N GLY A 14 -5.47 -3.46 0.17
CA GLY A 14 -4.41 -2.53 -0.17
C GLY A 14 -3.24 -2.57 0.82
N SER A 15 -3.52 -2.59 2.12
CA SER A 15 -2.48 -2.62 3.15
C SER A 15 -1.71 -3.94 3.13
N ASN A 16 -2.41 -5.08 3.05
CA ASN A 16 -1.78 -6.39 2.94
C ASN A 16 -0.94 -6.53 1.67
N PHE A 17 -1.43 -6.01 0.54
CA PHE A 17 -0.66 -5.96 -0.70
C PHE A 17 0.63 -5.15 -0.54
N VAL A 18 0.57 -3.96 0.07
CA VAL A 18 1.75 -3.13 0.32
C VAL A 18 2.73 -3.85 1.24
N HIS A 19 2.28 -4.37 2.39
CA HIS A 19 3.13 -5.11 3.34
C HIS A 19 3.81 -6.31 2.69
N TYR A 20 3.05 -7.10 1.91
CA TYR A 20 3.59 -8.24 1.20
C TYR A 20 4.63 -7.82 0.16
N THR A 21 4.36 -6.77 -0.61
CA THR A 21 5.24 -6.30 -1.69
C THR A 21 6.53 -5.72 -1.13
N VAL A 22 6.48 -4.89 -0.09
CA VAL A 22 7.68 -4.37 0.59
C VAL A 22 8.56 -5.51 1.09
N LYS A 23 7.96 -6.58 1.64
CA LYS A 23 8.72 -7.72 2.18
C LYS A 23 9.35 -8.62 1.11
N HIS A 24 8.66 -8.85 -0.01
CA HIS A 24 9.07 -9.89 -0.98
C HIS A 24 9.57 -9.33 -2.32
N LYS A 25 9.40 -8.03 -2.57
CA LYS A 25 9.75 -7.36 -3.82
C LYS A 25 10.48 -6.03 -3.56
N PRO A 26 11.68 -6.06 -2.96
CA PRO A 26 12.43 -4.86 -2.58
C PRO A 26 12.91 -4.03 -3.78
N GLU A 27 12.78 -4.54 -5.01
CA GLU A 27 13.06 -3.79 -6.24
C GLU A 27 12.07 -2.64 -6.51
N TYR A 28 10.91 -2.64 -5.84
CA TYR A 28 9.89 -1.60 -5.97
C TYR A 28 10.05 -0.49 -4.93
N ASP A 29 9.94 0.74 -5.40
CA ASP A 29 9.74 1.93 -4.59
C ASP A 29 8.24 2.28 -4.61
N ILE A 30 7.56 2.07 -3.47
CA ILE A 30 6.10 2.11 -3.39
C ILE A 30 5.65 3.44 -2.77
N THR A 31 4.79 4.16 -3.48
CA THR A 31 4.03 5.29 -2.95
C THR A 31 2.57 4.89 -2.78
N VAL A 32 2.00 5.12 -1.60
CA VAL A 32 0.58 4.88 -1.32
C VAL A 32 -0.19 6.20 -1.35
N ILE A 33 -1.30 6.23 -2.07
CA ILE A 33 -2.29 7.32 -1.98
C ILE A 33 -3.61 6.74 -1.49
N ASP A 34 -4.11 7.27 -0.39
CA ASP A 34 -5.39 6.87 0.17
C ASP A 34 -6.22 8.10 0.55
N LYS A 35 -7.54 8.01 0.35
CA LYS A 35 -8.48 9.06 0.73
C LYS A 35 -8.86 8.98 2.22
N LEU A 36 -8.53 7.88 2.89
CA LEU A 36 -8.87 7.58 4.27
C LEU A 36 -10.38 7.73 4.52
N THR A 37 -11.18 7.11 3.66
CA THR A 37 -12.63 7.00 3.86
C THR A 37 -12.96 6.02 4.99
N TYR A 38 -14.24 5.70 5.19
CA TYR A 38 -14.68 4.72 6.20
C TYR A 38 -14.01 3.34 6.07
N ALA A 39 -13.52 2.98 4.88
CA ALA A 39 -12.87 1.70 4.62
C ALA A 39 -11.35 1.71 4.88
N GLY A 40 -10.77 2.89 5.14
CA GLY A 40 -9.34 3.05 5.43
C GLY A 40 -9.07 3.06 6.93
N ASN A 41 -7.96 2.45 7.34
CA ASN A 41 -7.50 2.45 8.73
C ASN A 41 -6.05 2.92 8.80
N ARG A 42 -5.76 3.95 9.61
CA ARG A 42 -4.41 4.51 9.79
C ARG A 42 -3.46 3.58 10.57
N ALA A 43 -4.00 2.59 11.28
CA ALA A 43 -3.22 1.58 11.98
C ALA A 43 -2.86 0.38 11.09
N ASN A 44 -3.41 0.30 9.88
CA ASN A 44 -2.96 -0.64 8.84
C ASN A 44 -1.67 -0.16 8.21
#